data_AF-H9FE90-F1
#
_entry.id   AF-H9FE90-F1
#
_cell.length_a   1.000
_cell.length_b   1.000
_cell.length_c   1.000
_cell.angle_alpha   90.00
_cell.angle_beta   90.00
_cell.angle_gamma   90.00
#
_symmetry.space_group_name_H-M   'P 1'
#
loop_
_entity.id
_entity.type
_entity.pdbx_description
1 polymer ?
#
loop_
_entity_poly.entity_id
_entity_poly.type
_entity_poly.pdbx_seq_one_letter_code
_entity_poly.pdbx_strand_id
1 'polypeptide(L)'
;LDLNFEISFGGVPTPGRARAFTRKSFHGCLENLYYNGVDVAELAKKHKPQILMMGNVSFSCPQPQTVPVTFLSSRSYLALPANSGEDKVSVTFQFRTWNRAGHLLFGELQRGSGSFVLFLKDGKLKLSVFQPGQSPKNVTAGAGLNDGHWHSVSLSAKWSHMNVVVDDDTAVQPLVAALIDSGDTYYFGGCLDNSSGSGCKSPVGGFQGCLRLITIGDKAVDPISVQQGALGRFRDLQIDSCGITDRCLPSYC
;
A
#
# COMPACT_ATOMS: atom_id res chain seq x y z
N LEU A 1 15.87 -8.12 -49.39
CA LEU A 1 15.06 -7.93 -48.17
C LEU A 1 15.94 -7.22 -47.17
N ASP A 2 15.71 -5.93 -46.96
CA ASP A 2 16.44 -5.11 -46.00
C ASP A 2 15.70 -5.23 -44.67
N LEU A 3 16.19 -6.09 -43.78
CA LEU A 3 15.58 -6.40 -42.50
C LEU A 3 16.41 -5.74 -41.40
N ASN A 4 16.37 -4.40 -41.35
CA ASN A 4 16.87 -3.65 -40.21
C ASN A 4 15.90 -3.83 -39.03
N PHE A 5 16.00 -4.99 -38.36
CA PHE A 5 15.27 -5.23 -37.13
C PHE A 5 15.97 -4.49 -36.00
N GLU A 6 15.40 -3.36 -35.60
CA GLU A 6 15.77 -2.67 -34.36
C GLU A 6 15.04 -3.33 -33.18
N ILE A 7 15.78 -3.54 -32.09
CA ILE A 7 15.23 -4.07 -30.84
C ILE A 7 15.19 -2.92 -29.84
N SER A 8 14.00 -2.62 -29.33
CA SER A 8 13.81 -1.56 -28.34
C SER A 8 13.55 -2.14 -26.95
N PHE A 9 14.14 -1.52 -25.94
CA PHE A 9 13.94 -1.85 -24.52
C PHE A 9 13.36 -0.64 -23.80
N GLY A 10 12.40 -0.85 -22.91
CA GLY A 10 11.78 0.22 -22.10
C GLY A 10 10.80 1.14 -22.84
N GLY A 11 10.66 1.02 -24.16
CA GLY A 11 9.68 1.76 -24.96
C GLY A 11 9.90 1.50 -26.44
N VAL A 12 8.98 1.95 -27.29
CA VAL A 12 9.13 1.90 -28.76
C VAL A 12 8.95 3.31 -29.32
N PRO A 13 9.78 3.74 -30.29
CA PRO A 13 9.57 5.02 -30.94
C PRO A 13 8.24 5.02 -31.70
N THR A 14 7.41 6.05 -31.52
CA THR A 14 6.17 6.21 -32.28
C THR A 14 6.49 6.60 -33.72
N PRO A 15 6.09 5.83 -34.74
CA PRO A 15 6.31 6.24 -36.12
C PRO A 15 5.46 7.47 -36.45
N GLY A 16 6.07 8.42 -37.15
CA GLY A 16 5.37 9.57 -37.71
C GLY A 16 4.29 9.11 -38.69
N ARG A 17 3.02 9.24 -38.26
CA ARG A 17 1.76 8.85 -38.92
C ARG A 17 1.34 7.38 -38.79
N ALA A 18 0.16 7.25 -38.19
CA ALA A 18 -0.80 6.14 -38.20
C ALA A 18 -0.59 4.98 -37.20
N ARG A 19 -1.67 4.79 -36.42
CA ARG A 19 -1.96 3.79 -35.36
C ARG A 19 -1.20 3.99 -34.05
N ALA A 20 -1.84 4.75 -33.17
CA ALA A 20 -1.55 4.87 -31.76
C ALA A 20 -1.38 3.48 -31.10
N PHE A 21 -0.14 3.08 -30.86
CA PHE A 21 0.15 2.15 -29.78
C PHE A 21 -0.17 2.88 -28.49
N THR A 22 -1.29 2.53 -27.87
CA THR A 22 -1.76 3.05 -26.57
C THR A 22 -0.95 2.52 -25.38
N ARG A 23 0.27 2.00 -25.60
CA ARG A 23 1.12 1.49 -24.53
C ARG A 23 2.03 2.61 -24.04
N LYS A 24 1.84 2.99 -22.77
CA LYS A 24 2.76 3.88 -22.05
C LYS A 24 4.17 3.28 -22.05
N SER A 25 5.20 4.11 -22.17
CA SER A 25 6.60 3.69 -21.99
C SER A 25 6.82 3.10 -20.59
N PHE A 26 7.85 2.29 -20.43
CA PHE A 26 8.21 1.72 -19.14
C PHE A 26 8.72 2.84 -18.20
N HIS A 27 8.21 2.87 -16.97
CA HIS A 27 8.66 3.76 -15.91
C HIS A 27 9.22 2.91 -14.77
N GLY A 28 10.55 2.86 -14.63
CA GLY A 28 11.23 2.04 -13.65
C GLY A 28 12.68 1.80 -14.03
N CYS A 29 13.31 0.80 -13.42
CA CYS A 29 14.68 0.41 -13.70
C CYS A 29 14.74 -0.93 -14.43
N LEU A 30 15.66 -1.04 -15.38
CA LEU A 30 16.03 -2.29 -16.04
C LEU A 30 17.44 -2.66 -15.60
N GLU A 31 17.62 -3.85 -15.04
CA GLU A 31 18.91 -4.40 -14.66
C GLU A 31 19.14 -5.75 -15.36
N ASN A 32 20.40 -6.18 -15.44
CA ASN A 32 20.78 -7.46 -16.07
C ASN A 32 20.20 -7.61 -17.48
N LEU A 33 20.31 -6.56 -18.29
CA LEU A 33 19.74 -6.53 -19.64
C LEU A 33 20.67 -7.21 -20.65
N TYR A 34 20.41 -8.48 -20.94
CA TYR A 34 21.16 -9.26 -21.91
C TYR A 34 20.32 -9.59 -23.15
N TYR A 35 20.94 -9.50 -24.33
CA TYR A 35 20.36 -9.99 -25.58
C TYR A 35 21.41 -10.82 -26.33
N ASN A 36 21.09 -12.08 -26.64
CA ASN A 36 22.01 -13.03 -27.26
C ASN A 36 23.38 -13.12 -26.55
N GLY A 37 23.38 -13.08 -25.21
CA GLY A 37 24.60 -13.12 -24.40
C GLY A 37 25.40 -11.80 -24.35
N VAL A 38 24.92 -10.74 -25.02
CA VAL A 38 25.53 -9.41 -24.98
C VAL A 38 24.87 -8.57 -23.90
N ASP A 39 25.67 -7.98 -23.02
CA ASP A 39 25.21 -7.03 -22.00
C ASP A 39 24.86 -5.68 -22.66
N VAL A 40 23.58 -5.48 -22.93
CA VAL A 40 23.06 -4.26 -23.58
C VAL A 40 23.17 -3.06 -22.64
N ALA A 41 23.01 -3.27 -21.33
CA ALA A 41 23.12 -2.19 -20.34
C ALA A 41 24.55 -1.61 -20.30
N GLU A 42 25.57 -2.46 -20.32
CA GLU A 42 26.97 -2.04 -20.38
C GLU A 42 27.33 -1.34 -21.70
N LEU A 43 26.78 -1.81 -22.84
CA LEU A 43 26.98 -1.14 -24.14
C LEU A 43 26.35 0.26 -24.15
N ALA A 44 25.16 0.40 -23.58
CA ALA A 44 24.48 1.68 -23.45
C ALA A 44 25.28 2.63 -22.54
N LYS A 45 25.77 2.14 -21.39
CA LYS A 45 26.59 2.90 -20.44
C LYS A 45 27.91 3.38 -21.03
N LYS A 46 28.49 2.60 -21.94
CA LYS A 46 29.73 2.93 -22.68
C LYS A 46 29.47 3.73 -23.96
N HIS A 47 28.24 4.16 -24.22
CA HIS A 47 27.86 4.93 -25.42
C HIS A 47 28.35 4.28 -26.73
N LYS A 48 28.19 2.96 -26.86
CA LYS A 48 28.62 2.24 -28.06
C LYS A 48 27.73 2.62 -29.25
N PRO A 49 28.29 2.74 -30.47
CA PRO A 49 27.58 3.27 -31.65
C PRO A 49 26.39 2.40 -32.12
N GLN A 50 26.36 1.14 -31.70
CA GLN A 50 25.26 0.19 -31.97
C GLN A 50 24.04 0.36 -31.06
N ILE A 51 24.11 1.24 -30.06
CA ILE A 51 23.01 1.51 -29.13
C ILE A 51 22.45 2.91 -29.41
N LEU A 52 21.16 2.98 -29.72
CA LEU A 52 20.42 4.23 -29.80
C LEU A 52 19.62 4.44 -28.52
N MET A 53 20.00 5.44 -27.71
CA MET A 53 19.25 5.84 -26.52
C MET A 53 18.33 7.01 -26.85
N MET A 54 17.05 6.89 -26.51
CA MET A 54 16.04 7.94 -26.68
C MET A 54 15.47 8.38 -25.32
N GLY A 55 15.35 9.69 -25.11
CA GLY A 55 14.87 10.27 -23.85
C GLY A 55 15.95 10.42 -22.79
N ASN A 56 15.53 10.62 -21.54
CA ASN A 56 16.43 10.77 -20.39
C ASN A 56 16.67 9.41 -19.73
N VAL A 57 17.86 8.85 -19.93
CA VAL A 57 18.28 7.55 -19.38
C VAL A 57 19.44 7.77 -18.41
N SER A 58 19.33 7.24 -17.19
CA SER A 58 20.41 7.21 -16.21
C SER A 58 20.89 5.77 -15.96
N PHE A 59 22.17 5.60 -15.65
CA PHE A 59 22.78 4.30 -15.31
C PHE A 59 22.86 4.06 -13.81
N SER A 60 22.02 4.77 -13.07
CA SER A 60 21.77 4.56 -11.66
C SER A 60 20.29 4.27 -11.51
N CYS A 61 19.95 3.19 -10.82
CA CYS A 61 18.60 3.01 -10.31
C CYS A 61 18.61 3.50 -8.87
N PRO A 62 18.34 4.80 -8.59
CA PRO A 62 18.06 5.18 -7.22
C PRO A 62 16.87 4.35 -6.78
N GLN A 63 17.10 3.49 -5.79
CA GLN A 63 16.00 2.75 -5.17
C GLN A 63 14.99 3.81 -4.73
N PRO A 64 13.72 3.73 -5.15
CA PRO A 64 12.74 4.71 -4.72
C PRO A 64 12.78 4.71 -3.20
N GLN A 65 13.17 5.85 -2.63
CA GLN A 65 13.28 5.97 -1.17
C GLN A 65 11.87 5.78 -0.62
N THR A 66 11.60 4.58 -0.13
CA THR A 66 10.33 4.30 0.54
C THR A 66 10.43 4.93 1.92
N VAL A 67 9.92 6.14 2.06
CA VAL A 67 9.86 6.85 3.35
C VAL A 67 8.90 6.09 4.26
N PRO A 68 9.36 5.41 5.34
CA PRO A 68 8.47 4.71 6.23
C PRO A 68 7.90 5.66 7.28
N VAL A 69 6.86 5.20 7.98
CA VAL A 69 6.22 5.89 9.10
C VAL A 69 6.17 4.94 10.29
N THR A 70 6.83 5.29 11.38
CA THR A 70 6.80 4.56 12.67
C THR A 70 5.67 5.07 13.56
N PHE A 71 4.88 4.15 14.10
CA PHE A 71 3.86 4.40 15.11
C PHE A 71 4.46 4.18 16.50
N LEU A 72 4.77 5.29 17.19
CA LEU A 72 5.58 5.28 18.41
C LEU A 72 4.83 4.70 19.63
N SER A 73 3.50 4.84 19.68
CA SER A 73 2.67 4.41 20.80
C SER A 73 1.36 3.76 20.33
N SER A 74 0.68 3.04 21.22
CA SER A 74 -0.67 2.51 20.94
C SER A 74 -1.75 3.61 20.80
N ARG A 75 -1.38 4.89 20.95
CA ARG A 75 -2.23 6.06 20.71
C ARG A 75 -1.89 6.76 19.39
N SER A 76 -0.82 6.34 18.72
CA SER A 76 -0.40 6.88 17.44
C SER A 76 -1.48 6.66 16.38
N TYR A 77 -1.68 7.64 15.51
CA TYR A 77 -2.56 7.49 14.36
C TYR A 77 -2.08 8.33 13.19
N LEU A 78 -2.45 7.91 11.98
CA LEU A 78 -2.34 8.67 10.75
C LEU A 78 -3.72 8.74 10.09
N ALA A 79 -4.31 9.92 10.02
CA ALA A 79 -5.58 10.19 9.37
C ALA A 79 -5.32 10.77 7.97
N LEU A 80 -5.79 10.08 6.94
CA LEU A 80 -5.60 10.47 5.54
C LEU A 80 -6.94 10.65 4.84
N PRO A 81 -7.09 11.66 3.96
CA PRO A 81 -8.29 11.83 3.18
C PRO A 81 -8.49 10.62 2.27
N ALA A 82 -9.72 10.13 2.21
CA ALA A 82 -10.06 9.11 1.24
C ALA A 82 -10.47 9.74 -0.11
N ASN A 83 -10.55 8.93 -1.17
CA ASN A 83 -11.15 9.38 -2.43
C ASN A 83 -12.68 9.25 -2.31
N SER A 84 -13.32 10.27 -1.75
CA SER A 84 -14.78 10.32 -1.62
C SER A 84 -15.46 10.36 -3.00
N GLY A 85 -16.56 9.60 -3.16
CA GLY A 85 -17.35 9.57 -4.39
C GLY A 85 -16.91 8.52 -5.43
N GLU A 86 -16.00 7.60 -5.06
CA GLU A 86 -15.75 6.39 -5.84
C GLU A 86 -16.56 5.22 -5.27
N ASP A 87 -17.27 4.48 -6.14
CA ASP A 87 -17.99 3.22 -5.79
C ASP A 87 -17.03 2.03 -5.52
N LYS A 88 -15.84 2.32 -4.98
CA LYS A 88 -14.82 1.33 -4.60
C LYS A 88 -14.06 1.79 -3.37
N VAL A 89 -13.73 0.84 -2.50
CA VAL A 89 -12.64 1.01 -1.52
C VAL A 89 -11.41 0.33 -2.10
N SER A 90 -10.27 1.00 -2.08
CA SER A 90 -8.99 0.44 -2.49
C SER A 90 -7.88 1.06 -1.66
N VAL A 91 -7.32 0.31 -0.74
CA VAL A 91 -6.23 0.75 0.13
C VAL A 91 -5.16 -0.33 0.14
N THR A 92 -3.92 0.04 -0.18
CA THR A 92 -2.78 -0.86 -0.07
C THR A 92 -1.69 -0.23 0.79
N PHE A 93 -0.96 -1.04 1.53
CA PHE A 93 0.20 -0.61 2.31
C PHE A 93 1.06 -1.80 2.67
N GLN A 94 2.30 -1.55 3.10
CA GLN A 94 3.11 -2.55 3.78
C GLN A 94 3.21 -2.21 5.26
N PHE A 95 3.20 -3.23 6.12
CA PHE A 95 3.44 -3.07 7.54
C PHE A 95 4.53 -4.03 8.05
N ARG A 96 5.18 -3.65 9.14
CA ARG A 96 6.02 -4.58 9.93
C ARG A 96 5.90 -4.30 11.42
N THR A 97 5.90 -5.35 12.23
CA THR A 97 5.83 -5.26 13.70
C THR A 97 6.32 -6.56 14.36
N TRP A 98 6.71 -6.48 15.63
CA TRP A 98 6.90 -7.64 16.51
C TRP A 98 5.65 -7.92 17.38
N ASN A 99 4.70 -6.99 17.43
CA ASN A 99 3.52 -7.12 18.28
C ASN A 99 2.54 -8.13 17.68
N ARG A 100 2.04 -9.07 18.49
CA ARG A 100 1.01 -10.05 18.08
C ARG A 100 -0.36 -9.42 17.80
N ALA A 101 -0.60 -8.18 18.23
CA ALA A 101 -1.86 -7.48 18.03
C ALA A 101 -1.68 -5.97 17.81
N GLY A 102 -2.57 -5.36 17.03
CA GLY A 102 -2.57 -3.91 16.77
C GLY A 102 -3.59 -3.48 15.71
N HIS A 103 -4.23 -2.33 15.91
CA HIS A 103 -5.16 -1.73 14.95
C HIS A 103 -4.45 -1.14 13.73
N LEU A 104 -4.67 -1.67 12.52
CA LEU A 104 -3.94 -1.24 11.33
C LEU A 104 -4.66 -0.16 10.54
N LEU A 105 -5.95 -0.34 10.26
CA LEU A 105 -6.73 0.54 9.40
C LEU A 105 -8.20 0.54 9.81
N PHE A 106 -8.80 1.72 9.87
CA PHE A 106 -10.24 1.92 9.97
C PHE A 106 -10.73 2.83 8.85
N GLY A 107 -11.93 2.54 8.35
CA GLY A 107 -12.65 3.40 7.41
C GLY A 107 -14.16 3.31 7.60
N GLU A 108 -14.82 4.43 7.38
CA GLU A 108 -16.28 4.48 7.25
C GLU A 108 -16.68 4.18 5.80
N LEU A 109 -17.83 3.53 5.64
CA LEU A 109 -18.50 3.42 4.34
C LEU A 109 -19.53 4.55 4.25
N GLN A 110 -19.64 5.18 3.09
CA GLN A 110 -20.47 6.37 2.90
C GLN A 110 -21.94 6.17 3.29
N ARG A 111 -22.58 7.31 3.60
CA ARG A 111 -24.00 7.42 3.99
C ARG A 111 -24.39 6.58 5.21
N GLY A 112 -23.43 6.29 6.08
CA GLY A 112 -23.67 5.50 7.30
C GLY A 112 -24.00 4.03 7.01
N SER A 113 -23.62 3.51 5.84
CA SER A 113 -23.86 2.11 5.44
C SER A 113 -23.04 1.10 6.25
N GLY A 114 -22.03 1.57 6.98
CA GLY A 114 -21.24 0.76 7.89
C GLY A 114 -19.84 1.31 8.08
N SER A 115 -18.99 0.48 8.66
CA SER A 115 -17.57 0.73 8.81
C SER A 115 -16.80 -0.57 8.79
N PHE A 116 -15.48 -0.48 8.64
CA PHE A 116 -14.61 -1.63 8.72
C PHE A 116 -13.37 -1.34 9.55
N VAL A 117 -12.86 -2.38 10.20
CA VAL A 117 -11.64 -2.34 11.00
C VAL A 117 -10.76 -3.50 10.56
N LEU A 118 -9.53 -3.18 10.15
CA LEU A 118 -8.47 -4.13 9.87
C LEU A 118 -7.45 -4.09 11.01
N PHE A 119 -7.16 -5.23 11.60
CA PHE A 119 -6.29 -5.33 12.76
C PHE A 119 -5.53 -6.64 12.78
N LEU A 120 -4.38 -6.63 13.43
CA LEU A 120 -3.61 -7.82 13.74
C LEU A 120 -4.10 -8.40 15.07
N LYS A 121 -4.29 -9.72 15.14
CA LYS A 121 -4.57 -10.45 16.37
C LYS A 121 -4.01 -11.86 16.30
N ASP A 122 -3.22 -12.23 17.29
CA ASP A 122 -2.52 -13.52 17.39
C ASP A 122 -1.62 -13.78 16.15
N GLY A 123 -0.99 -12.73 15.62
CA GLY A 123 -0.14 -12.81 14.43
C GLY A 123 -0.89 -13.04 13.12
N LYS A 124 -2.22 -12.91 13.12
CA LYS A 124 -3.07 -13.06 11.92
C LYS A 124 -3.79 -11.75 11.62
N LEU A 125 -3.95 -11.44 10.34
CA LEU A 125 -4.68 -10.26 9.90
C LEU A 125 -6.18 -10.55 9.97
N LYS A 126 -6.96 -9.68 10.61
CA LYS A 126 -8.41 -9.82 10.75
C LYS A 126 -9.11 -8.57 10.25
N LEU A 127 -10.14 -8.76 9.44
CA LEU A 127 -11.02 -7.71 8.97
C LEU A 127 -12.39 -7.91 9.61
N SER A 128 -12.84 -6.91 10.35
CA SER A 128 -14.20 -6.81 10.88
C SER A 128 -15.00 -5.79 10.08
N VAL A 129 -16.19 -6.16 9.64
CA VAL A 129 -17.12 -5.26 8.96
C VAL A 129 -18.37 -5.10 9.83
N PHE A 130 -18.77 -3.85 10.05
CA PHE A 130 -19.91 -3.44 10.86
C PHE A 130 -20.95 -2.80 9.95
N GLN A 131 -22.15 -3.39 9.85
CA GLN A 131 -23.26 -2.83 9.10
C GLN A 131 -24.44 -2.58 10.05
N PRO A 132 -25.20 -1.47 9.90
CA PRO A 132 -26.37 -1.20 10.72
C PRO A 132 -27.37 -2.37 10.68
N GLY A 133 -27.87 -2.77 11.85
CA GLY A 133 -28.85 -3.85 11.98
C GLY A 133 -28.31 -5.27 11.75
N GLN A 134 -26.98 -5.45 11.63
CA GLN A 134 -26.35 -6.76 11.46
C GLN A 134 -25.30 -7.02 12.53
N SER A 135 -25.08 -8.31 12.83
CA SER A 135 -23.92 -8.74 13.62
C SER A 135 -22.62 -8.45 12.84
N PRO A 136 -21.53 -8.05 13.53
CA PRO A 136 -20.23 -7.86 12.89
C PRO A 136 -19.77 -9.14 12.17
N LYS A 137 -19.24 -8.98 10.96
CA LYS A 137 -18.70 -10.08 10.15
C LYS A 137 -17.18 -10.02 10.15
N ASN A 138 -16.54 -11.18 10.27
CA ASN A 138 -15.09 -11.28 10.43
C ASN A 138 -14.48 -12.23 9.41
N VAL A 139 -13.39 -11.82 8.77
CA VAL A 139 -12.49 -12.71 8.03
C VAL A 139 -11.08 -12.63 8.57
N THR A 140 -10.31 -13.69 8.39
CA THR A 140 -8.92 -13.79 8.82
C THR A 140 -8.06 -14.20 7.61
N ALA A 141 -6.90 -13.58 7.47
CA ALA A 141 -5.91 -13.88 6.43
C ALA A 141 -4.51 -13.92 7.04
N GLY A 142 -3.64 -14.78 6.50
CA GLY A 142 -2.25 -14.93 6.89
C GLY A 142 -2.05 -15.49 8.31
N ALA A 143 -0.78 -15.75 8.62
CA ALA A 143 -0.33 -16.17 9.95
C ALA A 143 1.14 -15.81 10.15
N GLY A 144 1.53 -15.57 11.41
CA GLY A 144 2.91 -15.23 11.75
C GLY A 144 3.34 -13.85 11.29
N LEU A 145 2.41 -12.92 11.03
CA LEU A 145 2.67 -11.59 10.44
C LEU A 145 3.31 -10.58 11.42
N ASN A 146 3.88 -11.08 12.52
CA ASN A 146 4.52 -10.30 13.58
C ASN A 146 5.99 -10.72 13.75
N ASP A 147 6.63 -11.08 12.64
CA ASP A 147 7.99 -11.62 12.55
C ASP A 147 9.06 -10.54 12.26
N GLY A 148 8.67 -9.25 12.31
CA GLY A 148 9.54 -8.12 12.03
C GLY A 148 9.82 -7.87 10.55
N HIS A 149 9.35 -8.71 9.62
CA HIS A 149 9.45 -8.49 8.18
C HIS A 149 8.32 -7.60 7.66
N TRP A 150 8.51 -7.08 6.46
CA TRP A 150 7.48 -6.30 5.76
C TRP A 150 6.48 -7.24 5.10
N HIS A 151 5.21 -7.09 5.47
CA HIS A 151 4.09 -7.76 4.84
C HIS A 151 3.28 -6.78 4.00
N SER A 152 2.85 -7.19 2.82
CA SER A 152 2.03 -6.40 1.91
C SER A 152 0.56 -6.67 2.15
N VAL A 153 -0.24 -5.61 2.29
CA VAL A 153 -1.68 -5.70 2.50
C VAL A 153 -2.39 -4.95 1.40
N SER A 154 -3.40 -5.60 0.83
CA SER A 154 -4.33 -4.99 -0.12
C SER A 154 -5.76 -5.21 0.35
N LEU A 155 -6.45 -4.11 0.64
CA LEU A 155 -7.86 -4.09 0.98
C LEU A 155 -8.62 -3.47 -0.18
N SER A 156 -9.56 -4.22 -0.74
CA SER A 156 -10.43 -3.74 -1.80
C SER A 156 -11.88 -4.08 -1.50
N ALA A 157 -12.80 -3.22 -1.92
CA ALA A 157 -14.21 -3.51 -1.83
C ALA A 157 -14.86 -3.12 -3.16
N LYS A 158 -15.54 -4.10 -3.77
CA LYS A 158 -16.18 -3.96 -5.09
C LYS A 158 -17.52 -4.68 -5.05
N TRP A 159 -18.56 -4.02 -5.55
CA TRP A 159 -19.94 -4.54 -5.58
C TRP A 159 -20.50 -4.88 -4.19
N SER A 160 -20.52 -6.17 -3.86
CA SER A 160 -21.07 -6.72 -2.61
C SER A 160 -20.03 -7.55 -1.85
N HIS A 161 -18.74 -7.33 -2.11
CA HIS A 161 -17.67 -8.07 -1.45
C HIS A 161 -16.55 -7.13 -1.01
N MET A 162 -16.01 -7.40 0.18
CA MET A 162 -14.77 -6.82 0.68
C MET A 162 -13.73 -7.92 0.70
N ASN A 163 -12.57 -7.65 0.10
CA ASN A 163 -11.47 -8.56 -0.03
C ASN A 163 -10.24 -8.00 0.68
N VAL A 164 -9.58 -8.84 1.47
CA VAL A 164 -8.27 -8.55 2.05
C VAL A 164 -7.28 -9.59 1.55
N VAL A 165 -6.15 -9.11 1.03
CA VAL A 165 -5.01 -9.93 0.62
C VAL A 165 -3.82 -9.53 1.47
N VAL A 166 -3.10 -10.52 2.01
CA VAL A 166 -1.84 -10.32 2.71
C VAL A 166 -0.76 -11.21 2.10
N ASP A 167 0.31 -10.59 1.61
CA ASP A 167 1.34 -11.19 0.76
C ASP A 167 0.73 -11.91 -0.45
N ASP A 168 0.41 -13.20 -0.33
CA ASP A 168 -0.28 -14.01 -1.34
C ASP A 168 -1.54 -14.72 -0.81
N ASP A 169 -1.87 -14.56 0.49
CA ASP A 169 -3.04 -15.17 1.11
C ASP A 169 -4.26 -14.25 1.01
N THR A 170 -5.39 -14.79 0.55
CA THR A 170 -6.60 -14.02 0.20
C THR A 170 -7.78 -14.45 1.07
N ALA A 171 -8.44 -13.49 1.71
CA ALA A 171 -9.69 -13.70 2.44
C ALA A 171 -10.79 -12.75 1.95
N VAL A 172 -11.95 -13.32 1.60
CA VAL A 172 -13.08 -12.59 1.04
C VAL A 172 -14.26 -12.60 2.02
N GLN A 173 -14.86 -11.44 2.26
CA GLN A 173 -16.06 -11.26 3.07
C GLN A 173 -17.22 -10.73 2.22
N PRO A 174 -18.33 -11.47 2.08
CA PRO A 174 -19.55 -10.95 1.49
C PRO A 174 -20.15 -9.81 2.33
N LEU A 175 -20.50 -8.72 1.66
CA LEU A 175 -21.25 -7.58 2.19
C LEU A 175 -22.72 -7.74 1.83
N VAL A 176 -23.63 -7.40 2.74
CA VAL A 176 -25.04 -7.27 2.35
C VAL A 176 -25.17 -6.00 1.54
N ALA A 177 -25.87 -6.09 0.40
CA ALA A 177 -26.07 -5.06 -0.62
C ALA A 177 -26.08 -3.65 -0.01
N ALA A 178 -24.93 -2.99 -0.10
CA ALA A 178 -24.70 -1.62 0.30
C ALA A 178 -23.87 -0.98 -0.80
N LEU A 179 -24.15 0.29 -1.11
CA LEU A 179 -23.28 1.09 -1.95
C LEU A 179 -21.94 1.21 -1.21
N ILE A 180 -20.91 0.55 -1.74
CA ILE A 180 -19.56 0.64 -1.22
C ILE A 180 -18.95 1.93 -1.76
N ASP A 181 -19.27 3.04 -1.12
CA ASP A 181 -18.56 4.29 -1.38
C ASP A 181 -17.67 4.60 -0.18
N SER A 182 -16.47 5.10 -0.46
CA SER A 182 -15.47 5.39 0.55
C SER A 182 -15.90 6.59 1.40
N GLY A 183 -15.95 6.43 2.73
CA GLY A 183 -16.08 7.55 3.68
C GLY A 183 -14.93 8.56 3.55
N ASP A 184 -15.00 9.67 4.28
CA ASP A 184 -14.14 10.84 4.03
C ASP A 184 -12.68 10.67 4.48
N THR A 185 -12.41 9.77 5.44
CA THR A 185 -11.09 9.65 6.07
C THR A 185 -10.78 8.21 6.44
N TYR A 186 -9.56 7.78 6.12
CA TYR A 186 -8.97 6.54 6.62
C TYR A 186 -8.06 6.81 7.80
N TYR A 187 -8.19 6.00 8.84
CA TYR A 187 -7.39 6.08 10.06
C TYR A 187 -6.46 4.88 10.16
N PHE A 188 -5.17 5.11 10.05
CA PHE A 188 -4.13 4.09 10.19
C PHE A 188 -3.58 4.09 11.61
N GLY A 189 -3.26 2.90 12.10
CA GLY A 189 -2.57 2.65 13.36
C GLY A 189 -3.36 2.89 14.65
N GLY A 190 -4.45 3.66 14.59
CA GLY A 190 -5.26 4.00 15.75
C GLY A 190 -6.37 4.98 15.37
N CYS A 191 -7.14 5.38 16.37
CA CYS A 191 -8.30 6.25 16.23
C CYS A 191 -8.20 7.44 17.21
N LEU A 192 -9.03 8.47 17.01
CA LEU A 192 -9.12 9.57 17.97
C LEU A 192 -9.95 9.16 19.20
N ASP A 193 -9.48 9.51 20.39
CA ASP A 193 -10.07 9.11 21.68
C ASP A 193 -11.50 9.65 21.90
N ASN A 194 -11.86 10.75 21.23
CA ASN A 194 -13.15 11.44 21.39
C ASN A 194 -14.22 11.06 20.35
N SER A 195 -13.97 10.08 19.49
CA SER A 195 -14.95 9.65 18.49
C SER A 195 -15.86 8.55 19.04
N SER A 196 -16.49 8.80 20.18
CA SER A 196 -17.34 7.86 20.93
C SER A 196 -18.55 7.32 20.15
N GLY A 197 -18.81 7.84 18.94
CA GLY A 197 -19.84 7.37 18.01
C GLY A 197 -19.35 6.85 16.64
N SER A 198 -18.04 6.89 16.31
CA SER A 198 -17.57 6.63 14.94
C SER A 198 -17.30 5.16 14.61
N GLY A 199 -17.60 4.19 15.48
CA GLY A 199 -17.30 2.78 15.19
C GLY A 199 -15.81 2.43 15.08
N CYS A 200 -14.90 3.39 15.27
CA CYS A 200 -13.43 3.24 15.28
C CYS A 200 -12.91 2.54 16.57
N LYS A 201 -13.75 1.73 17.23
CA LYS A 201 -13.33 0.94 18.39
C LYS A 201 -12.77 -0.39 17.90
N SER A 202 -11.46 -0.53 17.98
CA SER A 202 -10.77 -1.78 17.71
C SER A 202 -10.91 -2.75 18.89
N PRO A 203 -11.05 -4.08 18.65
CA PRO A 203 -10.96 -5.09 19.72
C PRO A 203 -9.58 -5.18 20.38
N VAL A 204 -8.57 -4.53 19.79
CA VAL A 204 -7.17 -4.52 20.23
C VAL A 204 -6.66 -3.08 20.33
N GLY A 205 -5.57 -2.86 21.06
CA GLY A 205 -4.93 -1.55 21.15
C GLY A 205 -4.40 -1.03 19.80
N GLY A 206 -3.98 0.24 19.76
CA GLY A 206 -3.35 0.83 18.57
C GLY A 206 -2.08 0.10 18.15
N PHE A 207 -1.78 0.16 16.86
CA PHE A 207 -0.61 -0.44 16.26
C PHE A 207 0.66 0.27 16.72
N GLN A 208 1.69 -0.54 16.95
CA GLN A 208 3.07 -0.09 17.11
C GLN A 208 3.92 -0.91 16.17
N GLY A 209 4.64 -0.22 15.30
CA GLY A 209 5.28 -0.81 14.14
C GLY A 209 5.49 0.26 13.08
N CYS A 210 5.73 -0.15 11.85
CA CYS A 210 5.88 0.79 10.74
C CYS A 210 4.94 0.49 9.60
N LEU A 211 4.60 1.54 8.86
CA LEU A 211 3.94 1.47 7.56
C LEU A 211 4.82 2.07 6.47
N ARG A 212 4.67 1.60 5.23
CA ARG A 212 5.24 2.24 4.03
C ARG A 212 4.37 1.92 2.80
N LEU A 213 4.66 2.59 1.68
CA LEU A 213 3.99 2.34 0.39
C LEU A 213 2.45 2.41 0.48
N ILE A 214 1.95 3.38 1.24
CA ILE A 214 0.51 3.58 1.42
C ILE A 214 -0.07 4.13 0.12
N THR A 215 -1.11 3.49 -0.39
CA THR A 215 -1.85 3.93 -1.58
C THR A 215 -3.34 3.93 -1.27
N ILE A 216 -4.04 4.98 -1.66
CA ILE A 216 -5.49 5.15 -1.51
C ILE A 216 -6.09 5.41 -2.89
N GLY A 217 -6.97 4.50 -3.34
CA GLY A 217 -7.38 4.42 -4.75
C GLY A 217 -6.15 4.22 -5.64
N ASP A 218 -5.95 5.15 -6.56
CA ASP A 218 -4.82 5.15 -7.50
C ASP A 218 -3.72 6.17 -7.09
N LYS A 219 -3.80 6.74 -5.89
CA LYS A 219 -2.86 7.76 -5.38
C LYS A 219 -1.95 7.21 -4.30
N ALA A 220 -0.65 7.24 -4.57
CA ALA A 220 0.37 7.00 -3.54
C ALA A 220 0.38 8.17 -2.55
N VAL A 221 0.43 7.83 -1.26
CA VAL A 221 0.57 8.80 -0.17
C VAL A 221 2.04 9.15 -0.04
N ASP A 222 2.34 10.45 -0.03
CA ASP A 222 3.68 10.97 0.28
C ASP A 222 3.79 11.26 1.79
N PRO A 223 4.56 10.48 2.57
CA PRO A 223 4.74 10.72 3.99
C PRO A 223 5.46 12.03 4.31
N ILE A 224 6.25 12.58 3.37
CA ILE A 224 6.91 13.87 3.59
C ILE A 224 5.88 15.00 3.58
N SER A 225 4.90 14.95 2.68
CA SER A 225 3.75 15.87 2.71
C SER A 225 2.94 15.76 4.02
N VAL A 226 2.87 14.58 4.62
CA VAL A 226 2.27 14.40 5.97
C VAL A 226 3.11 15.10 7.02
N GLN A 227 4.42 14.89 7.03
CA GLN A 227 5.35 15.53 7.97
C GLN A 227 5.29 17.06 7.92
N GLN A 228 5.12 17.62 6.71
CA GLN A 228 5.00 19.06 6.47
C GLN A 228 3.61 19.62 6.82
N GLY A 229 2.65 18.77 7.20
CA GLY A 229 1.27 19.17 7.50
C GLY A 229 0.44 19.53 6.27
N ALA A 230 0.94 19.25 5.06
CA ALA A 230 0.23 19.48 3.80
C ALA A 230 -0.79 18.37 3.49
N LEU A 231 -0.62 17.18 4.08
CA LEU A 231 -1.49 16.03 3.87
C LEU A 231 -1.89 15.37 5.19
N GLY A 232 -3.21 15.20 5.40
CA GLY A 232 -3.73 14.43 6.53
C GLY A 232 -3.43 15.06 7.90
N ARG A 233 -3.60 14.26 8.95
CA ARG A 233 -3.31 14.62 10.34
C ARG A 233 -2.73 13.42 11.06
N PHE A 234 -1.85 13.63 12.03
CA PHE A 234 -1.24 12.52 12.76
C PHE A 234 -0.97 12.84 14.22
N ARG A 235 -0.71 11.80 15.01
CA ARG A 235 -0.24 11.88 16.39
C ARG A 235 0.85 10.84 16.63
N ASP A 236 1.92 11.25 17.30
CA ASP A 236 3.01 10.38 17.77
C ASP A 236 3.59 9.48 16.66
N LEU A 237 3.92 10.07 15.50
CA LEU A 237 4.56 9.37 14.39
C LEU A 237 6.00 9.86 14.21
N GLN A 238 6.88 8.94 13.83
CA GLN A 238 8.21 9.27 13.33
C GLN A 238 8.28 8.91 11.85
N ILE A 239 8.46 9.92 11.00
CA ILE A 239 8.50 9.78 9.54
C ILE A 239 9.97 9.65 9.12
N ASP A 240 10.23 8.98 7.99
CA ASP A 240 11.55 8.75 7.39
C ASP A 240 12.45 7.73 8.12
N SER A 241 11.97 7.17 9.22
CA SER A 241 12.66 6.08 9.90
C SER A 241 11.69 5.03 10.37
N CYS A 242 12.18 3.80 10.45
CA CYS A 242 11.40 2.67 10.90
C CYS A 242 12.09 1.92 12.04
N GLY A 243 11.70 2.25 13.28
CA GLY A 243 12.14 1.56 14.49
C GLY A 243 11.05 0.62 15.01
N ILE A 244 11.35 -0.67 15.07
CA ILE A 244 10.52 -1.66 15.78
C ILE A 244 11.34 -2.25 16.92
N THR A 245 10.74 -2.36 18.10
CA THR A 245 11.38 -2.96 19.28
C THR A 245 10.81 -4.35 19.47
N ASP A 246 11.67 -5.36 19.49
CA ASP A 246 11.28 -6.68 19.95
C ASP A 246 11.12 -6.63 21.48
N ARG A 247 9.87 -6.70 21.95
CA ARG A 247 9.55 -6.68 23.39
C ARG A 247 9.68 -8.04 24.05
N CYS A 248 9.95 -9.08 23.27
CA CYS A 248 10.11 -10.46 23.69
C CYS A 248 11.60 -10.86 23.80
N LEU A 249 12.50 -9.88 23.76
CA LEU A 249 13.90 -10.05 24.13
C LEU A 249 14.23 -9.10 25.29
N PRO A 250 14.91 -9.60 26.35
CA PRO A 250 15.45 -10.95 26.50
C PRO A 250 14.45 -12.03 26.98
N SER A 251 13.21 -11.66 27.28
CA SER A 251 12.19 -12.56 27.85
C SER A 251 11.28 -13.16 26.78
N TYR A 252 11.30 -14.48 26.59
CA TYR A 252 10.43 -15.17 25.64
C TYR A 252 8.93 -14.90 25.88
N CYS A 253 8.22 -14.48 24.82
CA CYS A 253 6.75 -14.48 24.70
C CYS A 253 6.32 -15.61 23.74
#